data_AF-A0A196KRD1-F1
#
_entry.id   AF-A0A196KRD1-F1
#
_cell.length_a   1.000
_cell.length_b   1.000
_cell.length_c   1.000
_cell.angle_alpha   90.00
_cell.angle_beta   90.00
_cell.angle_gamma   90.00
#
_symmetry.space_group_name_H-M   'P 1'
#
loop_
_entity.id
_entity.type
_entity.pdbx_description
1 polymer ?
#
loop_
_entity_poly.entity_id
_entity_poly.type
_entity_poly.pdbx_seq_one_letter_code
_entity_poly.pdbx_strand_id
1 'polypeptide(L)'
;MVAGSWIGSFVSLGSLLRRYLAKLDERQLVVAISVPRRDYVGALIGSGWMLSSPVAGLDKPLAVFEASDRSTWLRAVTDKLIVTGRFTNLEAHSSGPRVRTGGKYLPVDRYRAVSVLDEECESVVGQVPAGGYLADLTGASASWLERLAAPPMDLALVGTSKWIREDLEAVIGDGTAEGALGTRLGTYVLPFEPRAATWSTSIVSASRLGEGELLSESCLMAILDRYGAIKYLNDVTVPIVVCIVDRSVADESAAETLIEARHSHSQPISVVDELHWQPPTAVEVMAFTVAI
;
A
#
# COMPACT_ATOMS: atom_id res chain seq x y z
N MET A 1 -13.12 -3.65 -21.05
CA MET A 1 -12.09 -4.16 -20.12
C MET A 1 -11.13 -5.03 -20.91
N VAL A 2 -9.82 -4.91 -20.69
CA VAL A 2 -8.82 -5.79 -21.32
C VAL A 2 -8.45 -6.86 -20.31
N ALA A 3 -8.65 -8.13 -20.65
CA ALA A 3 -8.20 -9.24 -19.82
C ALA A 3 -6.69 -9.44 -20.01
N GLY A 4 -5.90 -9.19 -18.98
CA GLY A 4 -4.45 -9.41 -18.98
C GLY A 4 -4.06 -10.51 -18.00
N SER A 5 -3.65 -11.68 -18.50
CA SER A 5 -3.16 -12.79 -17.65
C SER A 5 -1.96 -12.38 -16.77
N TRP A 6 -1.23 -11.35 -17.19
CA TRP A 6 -0.09 -10.77 -16.49
C TRP A 6 -0.47 -9.95 -15.24
N ILE A 7 -1.71 -9.41 -15.17
CA ILE A 7 -2.14 -8.54 -14.06
C ILE A 7 -2.11 -9.29 -12.73
N GLY A 8 -2.70 -10.48 -12.70
CA GLY A 8 -2.72 -11.34 -11.50
C GLY A 8 -1.31 -11.75 -11.05
N SER A 9 -0.35 -11.86 -11.98
CA SER A 9 1.03 -12.20 -11.63
C SER A 9 1.69 -11.08 -10.82
N PHE A 10 1.51 -9.80 -11.17
CA PHE A 10 2.07 -8.69 -10.38
C PHE A 10 1.39 -8.50 -9.03
N VAL A 11 0.07 -8.68 -8.96
CA VAL A 11 -0.64 -8.70 -7.66
C VAL A 11 -0.12 -9.85 -6.79
N SER A 12 0.08 -11.04 -7.37
CA SER A 12 0.66 -12.19 -6.67
C SER A 12 2.08 -11.90 -6.16
N LEU A 13 2.91 -11.22 -6.94
CA LEU A 13 4.26 -10.84 -6.51
C LEU A 13 4.23 -10.01 -5.22
N GLY A 14 3.41 -8.96 -5.15
CA GLY A 14 3.29 -8.16 -3.92
C GLY A 14 2.88 -9.00 -2.71
N SER A 15 1.96 -9.95 -2.91
CA SER A 15 1.53 -10.90 -1.89
C SER A 15 2.66 -11.83 -1.42
N LEU A 16 3.46 -12.34 -2.36
CA LEU A 16 4.59 -13.22 -2.10
C LEU A 16 5.71 -12.48 -1.37
N LEU A 17 6.00 -11.24 -1.75
CA LEU A 17 6.96 -10.38 -1.07
C LEU A 17 6.56 -10.12 0.39
N ARG A 18 5.26 -9.88 0.65
CA ARG A 18 4.75 -9.71 2.02
C ARG A 18 5.01 -10.94 2.89
N ARG A 19 4.87 -12.14 2.33
CA ARG A 19 5.18 -13.40 3.03
C ARG A 19 6.68 -13.62 3.17
N TYR A 20 7.48 -13.15 2.22
CA TYR A 20 8.93 -13.33 2.23
C TYR A 20 9.62 -12.44 3.27
N LEU A 21 8.99 -11.34 3.70
CA LEU A 21 9.52 -10.42 4.72
C LEU A 21 10.05 -11.15 5.97
N ALA A 22 9.36 -12.18 6.46
CA ALA A 22 9.75 -12.93 7.66
C ALA A 22 11.01 -13.80 7.47
N LYS A 23 11.50 -13.96 6.23
CA LYS A 23 12.73 -14.70 5.89
C LYS A 23 13.94 -13.80 5.70
N LEU A 24 13.78 -12.48 5.84
CA LEU A 24 14.86 -11.52 5.68
C LEU A 24 15.63 -11.40 7.00
N ASP A 25 16.73 -12.16 7.10
CA ASP A 25 17.65 -12.15 8.24
C ASP A 25 18.54 -10.90 8.24
N GLU A 26 17.97 -9.72 8.52
CA GLU A 26 18.65 -8.40 8.51
C GLU A 26 19.29 -8.02 7.16
N ARG A 27 18.80 -8.63 6.07
CA ARG A 27 19.19 -8.30 4.70
C ARG A 27 18.08 -7.59 3.97
N GLN A 28 18.44 -6.70 3.05
CA GLN A 28 17.49 -6.09 2.13
C GLN A 28 17.35 -6.98 0.90
N LEU A 29 16.12 -7.28 0.49
CA LEU A 29 15.80 -7.92 -0.79
C LEU A 29 15.55 -6.84 -1.86
N VAL A 30 16.30 -6.92 -2.96
CA VAL A 30 16.07 -6.12 -4.16
C VAL A 30 15.49 -7.02 -5.24
N VAL A 31 14.35 -6.62 -5.80
CA VAL A 31 13.70 -7.28 -6.95
C VAL A 31 13.59 -6.30 -8.10
N ALA A 32 14.46 -6.44 -9.09
CA ALA A 32 14.41 -5.70 -10.33
C ALA A 32 13.56 -6.41 -11.37
N ILE A 33 12.55 -5.71 -11.89
CA ILE A 33 11.60 -6.22 -12.86
C ILE A 33 11.68 -5.35 -14.11
N SER A 34 12.09 -5.94 -15.22
CA SER A 34 12.15 -5.32 -16.52
C SER A 34 10.95 -5.74 -17.35
N VAL A 35 10.11 -4.75 -17.70
CA VAL A 35 8.83 -4.96 -18.38
C VAL A 35 8.82 -4.26 -19.74
N PRO A 36 8.05 -4.75 -20.73
CA PRO A 36 7.96 -4.08 -22.04
C PRO A 36 7.40 -2.66 -21.96
N ARG A 37 6.47 -2.43 -21.03
CA ARG A 37 5.92 -1.12 -20.64
C ARG A 37 5.62 -1.15 -19.15
N ARG A 38 5.95 -0.07 -18.43
CA ARG A 38 5.74 -0.02 -16.97
C ARG A 38 4.27 -0.07 -16.57
N ASP A 39 3.41 0.60 -17.34
CA ASP A 39 2.04 0.97 -17.01
C ASP A 39 1.77 0.98 -15.48
N TYR A 40 0.83 0.17 -15.02
CA TYR A 40 0.37 0.08 -13.63
C TYR A 40 1.07 -1.02 -12.82
N VAL A 41 2.25 -1.51 -13.24
CA VAL A 41 2.95 -2.63 -12.58
C VAL A 41 3.21 -2.33 -11.10
N GLY A 42 3.70 -1.13 -10.77
CA GLY A 42 3.97 -0.75 -9.38
C GLY A 42 2.70 -0.69 -8.53
N ALA A 43 1.61 -0.19 -9.09
CA ALA A 43 0.31 -0.16 -8.43
C ALA A 43 -0.26 -1.56 -8.19
N LEU A 44 -0.06 -2.50 -9.12
CA LEU A 44 -0.49 -3.90 -8.96
C LEU A 44 0.29 -4.62 -7.87
N ILE A 45 1.63 -4.49 -7.87
CA ILE A 45 2.49 -5.07 -6.83
C ILE A 45 2.14 -4.47 -5.47
N GLY A 46 2.00 -3.14 -5.39
CA GLY A 46 1.55 -2.46 -4.17
C GLY A 46 0.20 -2.96 -3.68
N SER A 47 -0.78 -3.14 -4.58
CA SER A 47 -2.10 -3.67 -4.22
C SER A 47 -2.01 -5.07 -3.61
N GLY A 48 -1.19 -5.95 -4.19
CA GLY A 48 -0.94 -7.30 -3.68
C GLY A 48 -0.32 -7.30 -2.28
N TRP A 49 0.67 -6.42 -2.05
CA TRP A 49 1.32 -6.23 -0.76
C TRP A 49 0.31 -5.79 0.32
N MET A 50 -0.46 -4.75 0.02
CA MET A 50 -1.43 -4.14 0.93
C MET A 50 -2.56 -5.10 1.30
N LEU A 51 -3.11 -5.81 0.31
CA LEU A 51 -4.20 -6.77 0.54
C LEU A 51 -3.75 -8.02 1.30
N SER A 52 -2.48 -8.39 1.18
CA SER A 52 -1.91 -9.56 1.86
C SER A 52 -1.35 -9.25 3.24
N SER A 53 -1.41 -7.98 3.65
CA SER A 53 -0.94 -7.56 4.97
C SER A 53 -1.85 -8.12 6.07
N PRO A 54 -1.31 -8.45 7.25
CA PRO A 54 -2.11 -8.88 8.38
C PRO A 54 -3.09 -7.77 8.79
N VAL A 55 -4.27 -8.16 9.25
CA VAL A 55 -5.27 -7.23 9.77
C VAL A 55 -4.82 -6.76 11.16
N ALA A 56 -4.93 -5.45 11.43
CA ALA A 56 -4.68 -4.92 12.76
C ALA A 56 -5.66 -5.52 13.78
N GLY A 57 -5.16 -5.96 14.93
CA GLY A 57 -5.99 -6.38 16.05
C GLY A 57 -6.61 -5.16 16.72
N LEU A 58 -7.81 -4.76 16.29
CA LEU A 58 -8.50 -3.60 16.83
C LEU A 58 -9.39 -3.97 18.02
N ASP A 59 -9.35 -3.11 19.05
CA ASP A 59 -10.31 -3.19 20.16
C ASP A 59 -11.73 -2.85 19.70
N LYS A 60 -12.71 -3.24 20.53
CA LYS A 60 -14.11 -2.87 20.28
C LYS A 60 -14.24 -1.33 20.28
N PRO A 61 -15.03 -0.75 19.36
CA PRO A 61 -15.18 0.70 19.25
C PRO A 61 -15.48 1.43 20.57
N LEU A 62 -16.37 0.87 21.40
CA LEU A 62 -16.71 1.47 22.70
C LEU A 62 -15.48 1.57 23.62
N ALA A 63 -14.67 0.51 23.70
CA ALA A 63 -13.48 0.50 24.54
C ALA A 63 -12.45 1.55 24.07
N VAL A 64 -12.27 1.69 22.75
CA VAL A 64 -11.39 2.73 22.17
C VAL A 64 -11.88 4.13 22.56
N PHE A 65 -13.19 4.40 22.44
CA PHE A 65 -13.75 5.71 22.82
C PHE A 65 -13.72 5.99 24.32
N GLU A 66 -13.89 4.97 25.17
CA GLU A 66 -13.78 5.10 26.64
C GLU A 66 -12.34 5.38 27.08
N ALA A 67 -11.35 4.83 26.36
CA ALA A 67 -9.93 5.08 26.61
C ALA A 67 -9.42 6.40 26.00
N SER A 68 -10.19 7.02 25.09
CA SER A 68 -9.79 8.24 24.37
C SER A 68 -10.02 9.51 25.19
N ASP A 69 -9.14 10.48 25.00
CA ASP A 69 -9.28 11.83 25.53
C ASP A 69 -9.34 12.88 24.42
N ARG A 70 -9.47 14.15 24.79
CA ARG A 70 -9.55 15.23 23.82
C ARG A 70 -8.26 15.44 23.03
N SER A 71 -7.11 14.88 23.39
CA SER A 71 -5.89 14.91 22.56
C SER A 71 -5.86 13.78 21.53
N THR A 72 -6.73 12.78 21.68
CA THR A 72 -6.70 11.57 20.86
C THR A 72 -7.26 11.84 19.46
N TRP A 73 -6.48 11.48 18.44
CA TRP A 73 -6.90 11.46 17.03
C TRP A 73 -7.32 10.05 16.64
N LEU A 74 -8.46 9.94 15.96
CA LEU A 74 -9.07 8.65 15.65
C LEU A 74 -9.39 8.55 14.17
N ARG A 75 -9.33 7.32 13.65
CA ARG A 75 -9.98 6.91 12.40
C ARG A 75 -11.08 5.93 12.73
N ALA A 76 -12.32 6.37 12.60
CA ALA A 76 -13.51 5.63 12.99
C ALA A 76 -14.36 5.28 11.76
N VAL A 77 -14.55 3.98 11.52
CA VAL A 77 -15.20 3.43 10.34
C VAL A 77 -16.57 2.86 10.71
N THR A 78 -17.57 3.21 9.92
CA THR A 78 -18.94 2.66 9.96
C THR A 78 -19.18 1.83 8.69
N ASP A 79 -20.37 1.30 8.49
CA ASP A 79 -20.71 0.59 7.23
C ASP A 79 -20.70 1.51 5.98
N LYS A 80 -20.71 2.85 6.15
CA LYS A 80 -20.84 3.81 5.03
C LYS A 80 -19.84 4.95 5.05
N LEU A 81 -19.36 5.33 6.22
CA LEU A 81 -18.51 6.50 6.44
C LEU A 81 -17.21 6.12 7.12
N ILE A 82 -16.14 6.78 6.70
CA ILE A 82 -14.89 6.88 7.42
C ILE A 82 -14.84 8.29 8.01
N VAL A 83 -14.70 8.38 9.34
CA VAL A 83 -14.59 9.63 10.08
C VAL A 83 -13.20 9.68 10.69
N THR A 84 -12.36 10.56 10.16
CA THR A 84 -11.02 10.79 10.69
C THR A 84 -10.98 12.15 11.35
N GLY A 85 -10.44 12.21 12.55
CA GLY A 85 -10.30 13.46 13.27
C GLY A 85 -10.26 13.28 14.78
N ARG A 86 -10.27 14.41 15.46
CA ARG A 86 -10.11 14.49 16.92
C ARG A 86 -11.33 13.97 17.65
N PHE A 87 -11.10 13.19 18.70
CA PHE A 87 -12.13 12.83 19.67
C PHE A 87 -12.55 14.05 20.50
N THR A 88 -13.86 14.22 20.72
CA THR A 88 -14.38 15.33 21.54
C THR A 88 -14.99 14.85 22.85
N ASN A 89 -15.93 13.89 22.79
CA ASN A 89 -16.56 13.31 23.97
C ASN A 89 -17.37 12.04 23.67
N LEU A 90 -17.64 11.28 24.73
CA LEU A 90 -18.56 10.16 24.79
C LEU A 90 -19.67 10.50 25.80
N GLU A 91 -20.93 10.37 25.38
CA GLU A 91 -22.11 10.74 26.17
C GLU A 91 -23.06 9.55 26.31
N ALA A 92 -23.61 9.36 27.51
CA ALA A 92 -24.70 8.42 27.73
C ALA A 92 -26.00 8.98 27.13
N HIS A 93 -26.76 8.14 26.43
CA HIS A 93 -28.08 8.46 25.90
C HIS A 93 -29.04 7.31 26.16
N SER A 94 -30.35 7.59 26.21
CA SER A 94 -31.39 6.59 26.52
C SER A 94 -31.42 5.40 25.55
N SER A 95 -30.88 5.58 24.35
CA SER A 95 -30.77 4.58 23.29
C SER A 95 -29.37 3.96 23.16
N GLY A 96 -28.50 4.13 24.16
CA GLY A 96 -27.10 3.71 24.12
C GLY A 96 -26.11 4.87 23.92
N PRO A 97 -24.82 4.67 24.18
CA PRO A 97 -23.82 5.74 24.16
C PRO A 97 -23.64 6.36 22.77
N ARG A 98 -23.33 7.66 22.74
CA ARG A 98 -23.05 8.42 21.52
C ARG A 98 -21.70 9.10 21.63
N VAL A 99 -20.96 9.13 20.53
CA VAL A 99 -19.62 9.71 20.48
C VAL A 99 -19.60 10.89 19.51
N ARG A 100 -18.83 11.92 19.87
CA ARG A 100 -18.44 13.00 18.98
C ARG A 100 -16.97 12.86 18.59
N THR A 101 -16.70 12.65 17.31
CA THR A 101 -15.35 12.58 16.74
C THR A 101 -15.36 13.12 15.31
N GLY A 102 -14.28 13.80 14.88
CA GLY A 102 -14.15 14.33 13.52
C GLY A 102 -15.35 15.19 13.06
N GLY A 103 -15.97 15.92 14.00
CA GLY A 103 -17.16 16.75 13.76
C GLY A 103 -18.48 15.98 13.57
N LYS A 104 -18.50 14.64 13.71
CA LYS A 104 -19.71 13.80 13.65
C LYS A 104 -20.16 13.39 15.04
N TYR A 105 -21.47 13.32 15.25
CA TYR A 105 -22.09 12.86 16.49
C TYR A 105 -23.02 11.67 16.23
N LEU A 106 -22.50 10.47 16.45
CA LEU A 106 -23.16 9.22 16.06
C LEU A 106 -23.26 8.26 17.27
N PRO A 107 -24.25 7.36 17.28
CA PRO A 107 -24.26 6.23 18.21
C PRO A 107 -23.00 5.38 18.07
N VAL A 108 -22.46 4.90 19.18
CA VAL A 108 -21.23 4.08 19.19
C VAL A 108 -21.42 2.77 18.41
N ASP A 109 -22.62 2.18 18.46
CA ASP A 109 -22.98 0.94 17.78
C ASP A 109 -22.96 1.02 16.23
N ARG A 110 -22.85 2.23 15.66
CA ARG A 110 -22.66 2.42 14.21
C ARG A 110 -21.22 2.21 13.76
N TYR A 111 -20.26 2.36 14.66
CA TYR A 111 -18.86 2.14 14.34
C TYR A 111 -18.56 0.65 14.38
N ARG A 112 -17.85 0.18 13.35
CA ARG A 112 -17.43 -1.22 13.18
C ARG A 112 -15.98 -1.39 13.57
N ALA A 113 -15.14 -0.41 13.24
CA ALA A 113 -13.72 -0.40 13.54
C ALA A 113 -13.29 1.03 13.91
N VAL A 114 -12.41 1.15 14.91
CA VAL A 114 -11.83 2.43 15.33
C VAL A 114 -10.35 2.20 15.62
N SER A 115 -9.49 3.05 15.10
CA SER A 115 -8.08 3.07 15.46
C SER A 115 -7.68 4.45 15.99
N VAL A 116 -6.67 4.46 16.84
CA VAL A 116 -5.97 5.67 17.26
C VAL A 116 -4.91 6.00 16.21
N LEU A 117 -4.77 7.28 15.89
CA LEU A 117 -3.76 7.81 14.99
C LEU A 117 -2.61 8.41 15.80
N ASP A 118 -1.39 8.14 15.35
CA ASP A 118 -0.16 8.65 16.00
C ASP A 118 0.12 10.12 15.66
N GLU A 119 -0.53 10.64 14.62
CA GLU A 119 -0.31 12.00 14.11
C GLU A 119 -1.59 12.83 14.14
N GLU A 120 -1.42 14.13 14.41
CA GLU A 120 -2.51 15.09 14.25
C GLU A 120 -2.88 15.24 12.78
N CYS A 121 -4.18 15.35 12.49
CA CYS A 121 -4.66 15.45 11.11
C CYS A 121 -5.83 16.42 10.98
N GLU A 122 -6.26 16.74 9.77
CA GLU A 122 -7.53 17.46 9.61
C GLU A 122 -8.71 16.54 9.93
N SER A 123 -9.81 17.12 10.42
CA SER A 123 -11.07 16.37 10.54
C SER A 123 -11.72 16.22 9.17
N VAL A 124 -11.81 14.98 8.71
CA VAL A 124 -12.24 14.62 7.36
C VAL A 124 -13.27 13.50 7.44
N VAL A 125 -14.30 13.57 6.59
CA VAL A 125 -15.30 12.52 6.46
C VAL A 125 -15.37 12.08 5.00
N GLY A 126 -15.19 10.79 4.78
CA GLY A 126 -15.24 10.15 3.47
C GLY A 126 -16.28 9.02 3.44
N GLN A 127 -16.60 8.56 2.24
CA GLN A 127 -17.37 7.31 2.07
C GLN A 127 -16.44 6.11 2.23
N VAL A 128 -17.00 4.99 2.71
CA VAL A 128 -16.31 3.70 2.67
C VAL A 128 -16.22 3.26 1.20
N PRO A 129 -15.02 3.10 0.62
CA PRO A 129 -14.89 2.55 -0.72
C PRO A 129 -15.27 1.06 -0.72
N ALA A 130 -15.80 0.57 -1.84
CA ALA A 130 -16.01 -0.86 -2.02
C ALA A 130 -14.67 -1.59 -2.10
N GLY A 131 -14.56 -2.75 -1.43
CA GLY A 131 -13.37 -3.59 -1.51
C GLY A 131 -13.12 -4.11 -2.93
N GLY A 132 -14.18 -4.44 -3.67
CA GLY A 132 -14.06 -4.84 -5.07
C GLY A 132 -13.35 -6.17 -5.29
N TYR A 133 -13.08 -6.47 -6.56
CA TYR A 133 -12.64 -7.80 -7.00
C TYR A 133 -11.37 -8.31 -6.31
N LEU A 134 -10.34 -7.47 -6.15
CA LEU A 134 -9.09 -7.96 -5.54
C LEU A 134 -9.23 -8.21 -4.03
N ALA A 135 -10.07 -7.43 -3.33
CA ALA A 135 -10.32 -7.68 -1.91
C ALA A 135 -11.07 -9.01 -1.72
N ASP A 136 -12.00 -9.34 -2.62
CA ASP A 136 -12.71 -10.63 -2.60
C ASP A 136 -11.75 -11.78 -2.91
N LEU A 137 -10.94 -11.64 -3.98
CA LEU A 137 -9.98 -12.66 -4.42
C LEU A 137 -8.93 -13.00 -3.35
N THR A 138 -8.51 -12.00 -2.56
CA THR A 138 -7.51 -12.16 -1.50
C THR A 138 -8.12 -12.50 -0.13
N GLY A 139 -9.45 -12.51 -0.01
CA GLY A 139 -10.16 -12.66 1.26
C GLY A 139 -10.11 -11.42 2.17
N ALA A 140 -9.49 -10.32 1.73
CA ALA A 140 -9.40 -9.07 2.49
C ALA A 140 -10.77 -8.45 2.75
N SER A 141 -11.78 -8.73 1.92
CA SER A 141 -13.17 -8.23 2.09
C SER A 141 -13.78 -8.56 3.45
N ALA A 142 -13.41 -9.69 4.07
CA ALA A 142 -13.92 -10.09 5.38
C ALA A 142 -13.49 -9.15 6.53
N SER A 143 -12.45 -8.35 6.31
CA SER A 143 -11.83 -7.44 7.30
C SER A 143 -11.68 -6.02 6.75
N TRP A 144 -12.49 -5.67 5.74
CA TRP A 144 -12.28 -4.46 4.96
C TRP A 144 -12.41 -3.19 5.80
N LEU A 145 -13.36 -3.15 6.75
CA LEU A 145 -13.59 -1.97 7.58
C LEU A 145 -12.46 -1.77 8.60
N GLU A 146 -11.94 -2.85 9.17
CA GLU A 146 -10.76 -2.85 10.05
C GLU A 146 -9.53 -2.37 9.27
N ARG A 147 -9.34 -2.86 8.05
CA ARG A 147 -8.26 -2.39 7.15
C ARG A 147 -8.39 -0.92 6.82
N LEU A 148 -9.60 -0.39 6.60
CA LEU A 148 -9.79 1.03 6.36
C LEU A 148 -9.55 1.88 7.62
N ALA A 149 -9.79 1.33 8.81
CA ALA A 149 -9.56 1.99 10.09
C ALA A 149 -8.07 2.02 10.47
N ALA A 150 -7.34 0.95 10.20
CA ALA A 150 -5.90 0.83 10.47
C ALA A 150 -5.19 0.10 9.32
N PRO A 151 -5.03 0.74 8.15
CA PRO A 151 -4.32 0.16 7.04
C PRO A 151 -2.81 0.17 7.34
N PRO A 152 -2.03 -0.77 6.77
CA PRO A 152 -0.60 -0.89 7.05
C PRO A 152 0.20 0.25 6.41
N MET A 153 0.81 1.10 7.23
CA MET A 153 1.58 2.28 6.81
C MET A 153 3.01 1.94 6.35
N ASP A 154 3.17 0.87 5.57
CA ASP A 154 4.47 0.24 5.32
C ASP A 154 4.86 0.10 3.84
N LEU A 155 4.17 0.81 2.96
CA LEU A 155 4.44 0.89 1.52
C LEU A 155 4.79 2.32 1.09
N ALA A 156 5.86 2.46 0.31
CA ALA A 156 6.20 3.68 -0.42
C ALA A 156 6.23 3.44 -1.94
N LEU A 157 5.61 4.35 -2.70
CA LEU A 157 5.74 4.43 -4.15
C LEU A 157 6.63 5.63 -4.50
N VAL A 158 7.79 5.36 -5.10
CA VAL A 158 8.81 6.36 -5.41
C VAL A 158 8.93 6.52 -6.92
N GLY A 159 8.81 7.75 -7.42
CA GLY A 159 8.92 8.01 -8.86
C GLY A 159 8.40 9.40 -9.21
N THR A 160 7.85 9.55 -10.42
CA THR A 160 7.16 10.79 -10.81
C THR A 160 5.77 10.79 -10.19
N SER A 161 5.55 11.60 -9.13
CA SER A 161 4.31 11.58 -8.34
C SER A 161 3.04 11.72 -9.17
N LYS A 162 3.06 12.55 -10.23
CA LYS A 162 1.93 12.70 -11.15
C LYS A 162 1.58 11.39 -11.86
N TRP A 163 2.57 10.71 -12.42
CA TRP A 163 2.36 9.47 -13.18
C TRP A 163 1.91 8.33 -12.28
N ILE A 164 2.49 8.19 -11.09
CA ILE A 164 2.04 7.20 -10.11
C ILE A 164 0.56 7.42 -9.78
N ARG A 165 0.13 8.66 -9.54
CA ARG A 165 -1.29 8.97 -9.27
C ARG A 165 -2.19 8.65 -10.46
N GLU A 166 -1.75 8.93 -11.69
CA GLU A 166 -2.48 8.54 -12.90
C GLU A 166 -2.64 7.02 -13.01
N ASP A 167 -1.62 6.23 -12.66
CA ASP A 167 -1.73 4.77 -12.65
C ASP A 167 -2.71 4.26 -11.58
N LEU A 168 -2.78 4.93 -10.43
CA LEU A 168 -3.70 4.57 -9.34
C LEU A 168 -5.18 4.81 -9.70
N GLU A 169 -5.46 5.64 -10.70
CA GLU A 169 -6.81 5.84 -11.24
C GLU A 169 -7.27 4.70 -12.16
N ALA A 170 -6.35 3.82 -12.60
CA ALA A 170 -6.71 2.65 -13.37
C ALA A 170 -7.64 1.72 -12.57
N VAL A 171 -8.60 1.10 -13.28
CA VAL A 171 -9.62 0.23 -12.66
C VAL A 171 -9.35 -1.24 -12.95
N ILE A 172 -9.55 -2.08 -11.94
CA ILE A 172 -9.46 -3.54 -12.03
C ILE A 172 -10.77 -4.18 -11.55
N GLY A 173 -11.22 -5.21 -12.25
CA GLY A 173 -12.44 -5.94 -11.95
C GLY A 173 -12.41 -7.33 -12.54
N ASP A 174 -13.49 -8.08 -12.30
CA ASP A 174 -13.66 -9.40 -12.89
C ASP A 174 -14.01 -9.27 -14.38
N GLY A 175 -13.07 -9.65 -15.25
CA GLY A 175 -13.28 -9.64 -16.70
C GLY A 175 -14.29 -10.68 -17.19
N THR A 176 -14.70 -11.62 -16.34
CA THR A 176 -15.71 -12.66 -16.64
C THR A 176 -17.13 -12.26 -16.23
N ALA A 177 -17.26 -11.27 -15.35
CA ALA A 177 -18.54 -10.78 -14.87
C ALA A 177 -19.06 -9.63 -15.76
N GLU A 178 -20.07 -9.92 -16.56
CA GLU A 178 -20.69 -8.93 -17.45
C GLU A 178 -21.31 -7.78 -16.64
N GLY A 179 -20.94 -6.55 -16.97
CA GLY A 179 -21.42 -5.34 -16.27
C GLY A 179 -20.76 -5.06 -14.91
N ALA A 180 -19.78 -5.85 -14.47
CA ALA A 180 -19.06 -5.57 -13.23
C ALA A 180 -18.30 -4.24 -13.33
N LEU A 181 -18.48 -3.39 -12.30
CA LEU A 181 -17.73 -2.15 -12.18
C LEU A 181 -16.32 -2.44 -11.65
N GLY A 182 -15.31 -1.95 -12.36
CA GLY A 182 -13.93 -2.00 -11.88
C GLY A 182 -13.73 -1.09 -10.66
N THR A 183 -12.79 -1.48 -9.80
CA THR A 183 -12.36 -0.71 -8.62
C THR A 183 -11.01 -0.09 -8.91
N ARG A 184 -10.81 1.18 -8.55
CA ARG A 184 -9.53 1.88 -8.78
C ARG A 184 -8.41 1.25 -7.97
N LEU A 185 -7.20 1.15 -8.55
CA LEU A 185 -6.02 0.63 -7.85
C LEU A 185 -5.69 1.44 -6.58
N GLY A 186 -5.92 2.76 -6.60
CA GLY A 186 -5.80 3.64 -5.44
C GLY A 186 -6.65 3.21 -4.24
N THR A 187 -7.73 2.44 -4.44
CA THR A 187 -8.57 1.91 -3.36
C THR A 187 -7.84 0.86 -2.51
N TYR A 188 -6.92 0.11 -3.12
CA TYR A 188 -6.20 -0.97 -2.44
C TYR A 188 -4.93 -0.47 -1.75
N VAL A 189 -4.27 0.52 -2.33
CA VAL A 189 -3.04 1.08 -1.77
C VAL A 189 -3.28 2.28 -0.86
N LEU A 190 -4.43 2.97 -1.00
CA LEU A 190 -4.82 4.11 -0.18
C LEU A 190 -3.72 5.19 -0.15
N PRO A 191 -3.41 5.84 -1.29
CA PRO A 191 -2.36 6.85 -1.32
C PRO A 191 -2.72 8.02 -0.40
N PHE A 192 -1.72 8.65 0.22
CA PHE A 192 -1.96 9.90 0.93
C PHE A 192 -2.40 11.00 -0.05
N GLU A 193 -3.55 11.61 0.24
CA GLU A 193 -4.11 12.74 -0.50
C GLU A 193 -4.65 13.81 0.46
N PRO A 194 -4.59 15.09 0.07
CA PRO A 194 -5.29 16.13 0.80
C PRO A 194 -6.76 15.75 0.95
N ARG A 195 -7.25 15.75 2.20
CA ARG A 195 -8.63 15.41 2.55
C ARG A 195 -9.02 13.94 2.27
N ALA A 196 -8.06 13.03 2.20
CA ALA A 196 -8.35 11.60 2.30
C ALA A 196 -8.85 11.27 3.71
N ALA A 197 -9.97 10.56 3.83
CA ALA A 197 -10.47 10.11 5.14
C ALA A 197 -9.69 8.89 5.66
N THR A 198 -9.02 8.15 4.79
CA THR A 198 -8.10 7.06 5.16
C THR A 198 -6.96 7.04 4.16
N TRP A 199 -5.77 6.67 4.62
CA TRP A 199 -4.55 6.60 3.84
C TRP A 199 -3.63 5.56 4.44
N SER A 200 -2.71 5.08 3.61
CA SER A 200 -1.73 4.06 3.94
C SER A 200 -0.38 4.23 3.24
N THR A 201 -0.42 4.58 1.95
CA THR A 201 0.77 4.56 1.10
C THR A 201 1.31 5.96 0.86
N SER A 202 2.60 6.14 1.11
CA SER A 202 3.31 7.38 0.77
C SER A 202 3.69 7.40 -0.71
N ILE A 203 3.40 8.49 -1.41
CA ILE A 203 3.90 8.75 -2.77
C ILE A 203 5.03 9.77 -2.67
N VAL A 204 6.25 9.33 -2.95
CA VAL A 204 7.47 10.13 -2.84
C VAL A 204 7.97 10.49 -4.23
N SER A 205 8.20 11.78 -4.48
CA SER A 205 8.85 12.21 -5.71
C SER A 205 10.32 11.77 -5.65
N ALA A 206 10.82 11.15 -6.71
CA ALA A 206 12.22 10.75 -6.76
C ALA A 206 13.20 11.93 -6.58
N SER A 207 12.80 13.15 -6.96
CA SER A 207 13.60 14.35 -6.70
C SER A 207 13.85 14.60 -5.21
N ARG A 208 12.89 14.27 -4.35
CA ARG A 208 12.98 14.48 -2.89
C ARG A 208 13.98 13.53 -2.24
N LEU A 209 14.10 12.29 -2.72
CA LEU A 209 15.16 11.38 -2.28
C LEU A 209 16.55 11.97 -2.60
N GLY A 210 16.71 12.56 -3.78
CA GLY A 210 17.96 13.26 -4.15
C GLY A 210 18.27 14.50 -3.31
N GLU A 211 17.28 15.05 -2.61
CA GLU A 211 17.43 16.15 -1.65
C GLU A 211 17.69 15.64 -0.22
N GLY A 212 17.82 14.32 -0.01
CA GLY A 212 18.10 13.69 1.27
C GLY A 212 16.87 13.32 2.09
N GLU A 213 15.67 13.32 1.49
CA GLU A 213 14.47 12.85 2.18
C GLU A 213 14.53 11.34 2.43
N LEU A 214 14.26 10.93 3.66
CA LEU A 214 14.20 9.53 4.06
C LEU A 214 12.77 9.01 3.95
N LEU A 215 12.63 7.72 3.64
CA LEU A 215 11.35 7.03 3.75
C LEU A 215 10.96 6.86 5.23
N SER A 216 9.65 6.70 5.49
CA SER A 216 9.14 6.44 6.85
C SER A 216 9.85 5.25 7.49
N GLU A 217 10.13 5.32 8.80
CA GLU A 217 10.70 4.20 9.57
C GLU A 217 9.77 2.97 9.57
N SER A 218 8.46 3.19 9.42
CA SER A 218 7.47 2.11 9.28
C SER A 218 7.48 1.44 7.90
N CYS A 219 8.22 1.98 6.93
CA CYS A 219 8.25 1.48 5.56
C CYS A 219 8.98 0.14 5.47
N LEU A 220 8.29 -0.89 4.99
CA LEU A 220 8.83 -2.23 4.82
C LEU A 220 9.07 -2.57 3.34
N MET A 221 8.32 -1.94 2.43
CA MET A 221 8.52 -2.08 0.99
C MET A 221 8.51 -0.74 0.26
N ALA A 222 9.51 -0.52 -0.59
CA ALA A 222 9.56 0.60 -1.52
C ALA A 222 9.51 0.11 -2.96
N ILE A 223 8.69 0.75 -3.78
CA ILE A 223 8.65 0.51 -5.22
C ILE A 223 9.29 1.70 -5.92
N LEU A 224 10.45 1.49 -6.54
CA LEU A 224 11.19 2.47 -7.32
C LEU A 224 10.76 2.39 -8.79
N ASP A 225 10.02 3.39 -9.23
CA ASP A 225 9.45 3.45 -10.57
C ASP A 225 10.35 4.22 -11.54
N ARG A 226 10.88 3.49 -12.54
CA ARG A 226 11.83 3.95 -13.57
C ARG A 226 13.17 4.45 -13.01
N TYR A 227 14.09 4.73 -13.94
CA TYR A 227 15.45 5.17 -13.63
C TYR A 227 15.51 6.38 -12.68
N GLY A 228 14.57 7.33 -12.82
CA GLY A 228 14.49 8.51 -11.97
C GLY A 228 14.46 8.19 -10.47
N ALA A 229 13.83 7.07 -10.08
CA ALA A 229 13.84 6.55 -8.72
C ALA A 229 14.94 5.50 -8.48
N ILE A 230 15.17 4.60 -9.43
CA ILE A 230 16.13 3.48 -9.29
C ILE A 230 17.55 3.96 -9.00
N LYS A 231 17.96 5.12 -9.52
CA LYS A 231 19.29 5.70 -9.25
C LYS A 231 19.56 6.00 -7.77
N TYR A 232 18.52 6.06 -6.93
CA TYR A 232 18.62 6.25 -5.48
C TYR A 232 18.51 4.93 -4.70
N LEU A 233 18.62 3.77 -5.36
CA LEU A 233 18.52 2.46 -4.71
C LEU A 233 19.44 2.34 -3.47
N ASN A 234 20.67 2.84 -3.57
CA ASN A 234 21.64 2.76 -2.48
C ASN A 234 21.29 3.66 -1.28
N ASP A 235 20.40 4.64 -1.47
CA ASP A 235 19.93 5.55 -0.41
C ASP A 235 18.66 5.01 0.29
N VAL A 236 18.10 3.91 -0.23
CA VAL A 236 16.87 3.29 0.27
C VAL A 236 17.21 2.07 1.11
N THR A 237 16.90 2.11 2.40
CA THR A 237 17.29 1.07 3.39
C THR A 237 16.15 0.16 3.84
N VAL A 238 14.98 0.23 3.19
CA VAL A 238 13.83 -0.59 3.59
C VAL A 238 14.07 -2.08 3.29
N PRO A 239 13.46 -3.01 4.03
CA PRO A 239 13.68 -4.46 3.85
C PRO A 239 13.47 -4.98 2.44
N ILE A 240 12.47 -4.49 1.70
CA ILE A 240 12.16 -4.95 0.34
C ILE A 240 12.12 -3.75 -0.61
N VAL A 241 12.93 -3.79 -1.67
CA VAL A 241 12.91 -2.80 -2.75
C VAL A 241 12.53 -3.47 -4.06
N VAL A 242 11.51 -2.94 -4.73
CA VAL A 242 11.12 -3.39 -6.08
C VAL A 242 11.46 -2.31 -7.08
N CYS A 243 12.31 -2.61 -8.04
CA CYS A 243 12.73 -1.67 -9.09
C CYS A 243 12.00 -2.01 -10.40
N ILE A 244 11.28 -1.04 -10.98
CA ILE A 244 10.54 -1.22 -12.24
C ILE A 244 11.30 -0.57 -13.38
N VAL A 245 11.88 -1.39 -14.25
CA VAL A 245 12.58 -0.94 -15.46
C VAL A 245 11.62 -0.96 -16.64
N ASP A 246 11.45 0.20 -17.26
CA ASP A 246 10.55 0.39 -18.41
C ASP A 246 11.33 0.30 -19.72
N ARG A 247 11.22 -0.83 -20.44
CA ARG A 247 11.92 -1.03 -21.71
C ARG A 247 11.34 -0.23 -22.88
N SER A 248 10.21 0.45 -22.70
CA SER A 248 9.70 1.37 -23.72
C SER A 248 10.48 2.69 -23.78
N VAL A 249 11.33 2.94 -22.78
CA VAL A 249 12.26 4.07 -22.74
C VAL A 249 13.66 3.55 -23.05
N ALA A 250 14.33 4.17 -24.02
CA ALA A 250 15.70 3.82 -24.40
C ALA A 250 16.70 4.41 -23.40
N ASP A 251 16.74 3.84 -22.19
CA ASP A 251 17.66 4.22 -21.11
C ASP A 251 18.17 2.95 -20.40
N GLU A 252 19.45 2.63 -20.61
CA GLU A 252 20.11 1.45 -20.03
C GLU A 252 20.66 1.71 -18.62
N SER A 253 20.66 2.97 -18.15
CA SER A 253 21.28 3.37 -16.87
C SER A 253 20.66 2.66 -15.66
N ALA A 254 19.36 2.33 -15.75
CA ALA A 254 18.68 1.56 -14.72
C ALA A 254 19.24 0.14 -14.60
N ALA A 255 19.54 -0.51 -15.72
CA ALA A 255 20.09 -1.86 -15.72
C ALA A 255 21.52 -1.85 -15.17
N GLU A 256 22.34 -0.87 -15.55
CA GLU A 256 23.71 -0.70 -15.03
C GLU A 256 23.71 -0.53 -13.51
N THR A 257 22.90 0.39 -12.98
CA THR A 257 22.77 0.63 -11.53
C THR A 257 22.41 -0.66 -10.77
N LEU A 258 21.50 -1.46 -11.32
CA LEU A 258 21.06 -2.72 -10.70
C LEU A 258 22.13 -3.81 -10.76
N ILE A 259 22.91 -3.85 -11.84
CA ILE A 259 24.03 -4.78 -11.98
C ILE A 259 25.13 -4.42 -10.98
N GLU A 260 25.46 -3.14 -10.84
CA GLU A 260 26.44 -2.65 -9.85
C GLU A 260 26.00 -2.96 -8.41
N ALA A 261 24.73 -2.71 -8.07
CA ALA A 261 24.16 -3.06 -6.78
C ALA A 261 24.27 -4.57 -6.51
N ARG A 262 23.99 -5.40 -7.51
CA ARG A 262 24.14 -6.86 -7.39
C ARG A 262 25.60 -7.29 -7.22
N HIS A 263 26.57 -6.62 -7.82
CA HIS A 263 27.98 -6.99 -7.64
C HIS A 263 28.52 -6.69 -6.22
N SER A 264 27.82 -5.86 -5.45
CA SER A 264 28.24 -5.41 -4.12
C SER A 264 27.78 -6.38 -3.02
N HIS A 265 28.57 -7.42 -2.73
CA HIS A 265 28.36 -8.37 -1.62
C HIS A 265 26.94 -8.97 -1.54
N SER A 266 26.30 -9.17 -2.70
CA SER A 266 24.93 -9.68 -2.77
C SER A 266 24.86 -11.21 -2.80
N GLN A 267 23.69 -11.74 -2.48
CA GLN A 267 23.34 -13.14 -2.70
C GLN A 267 22.15 -13.23 -3.65
N PRO A 268 22.25 -13.92 -4.80
CA PRO A 268 21.14 -14.05 -5.74
C PRO A 268 19.98 -14.83 -5.12
N ILE A 269 18.75 -14.46 -5.49
CA ILE A 269 17.52 -15.13 -5.07
C ILE A 269 16.79 -15.66 -6.30
N SER A 270 16.41 -16.95 -6.28
CA SER A 270 15.55 -17.51 -7.32
C SER A 270 14.11 -17.05 -7.13
N VAL A 271 13.60 -16.24 -8.05
CA VAL A 271 12.21 -15.79 -8.01
C VAL A 271 11.21 -16.94 -8.14
N VAL A 272 11.59 -18.03 -8.83
CA VAL A 272 10.71 -19.19 -9.04
C VAL A 272 10.77 -20.12 -7.84
N ASP A 273 11.96 -20.42 -7.33
CA ASP A 273 12.12 -21.45 -6.30
C ASP A 273 11.94 -20.89 -4.89
N GLU A 274 12.37 -19.65 -4.65
CA GLU A 274 12.36 -19.05 -3.31
C GLU A 274 11.19 -18.08 -3.09
N LEU A 275 10.85 -17.28 -4.11
CA LEU A 275 9.68 -16.41 -4.07
C LEU A 275 8.41 -17.09 -4.60
N HIS A 276 8.51 -18.26 -5.24
CA HIS A 276 7.38 -18.97 -5.86
C HIS A 276 6.60 -18.13 -6.88
N TRP A 277 7.26 -17.15 -7.49
CA TRP A 277 6.68 -16.26 -8.48
C TRP A 277 7.06 -16.70 -9.89
N GLN A 278 6.06 -16.78 -10.77
CA GLN A 278 6.25 -17.03 -12.19
C GLN A 278 6.09 -15.72 -12.96
N PRO A 279 7.18 -15.12 -13.46
CA PRO A 279 7.12 -13.89 -14.23
C PRO A 279 6.26 -14.09 -15.49
N PRO A 280 5.43 -13.10 -15.88
CA PRO A 280 4.72 -13.15 -17.15
C PRO A 280 5.68 -13.23 -18.36
N THR A 281 5.15 -13.67 -19.50
CA THR A 281 5.89 -13.65 -20.76
C THR A 281 6.43 -12.25 -21.06
N ALA A 282 7.68 -12.18 -21.54
CA ALA A 282 8.41 -10.94 -21.84
C ALA A 282 8.68 -10.04 -20.61
N VAL A 283 8.59 -10.58 -19.39
CA VAL A 283 9.13 -9.94 -18.18
C VAL A 283 10.45 -10.60 -17.82
N GLU A 284 11.48 -9.77 -17.66
CA GLU A 284 12.78 -10.19 -17.15
C GLU A 284 12.89 -9.77 -15.69
N VAL A 285 13.54 -10.59 -14.87
CA VAL A 285 13.63 -10.32 -13.43
C VAL A 285 14.97 -10.74 -12.88
N MET A 286 15.45 -9.95 -11.93
CA MET A 286 16.64 -10.21 -11.15
C MET A 286 16.31 -9.94 -9.69
N ALA A 287 16.52 -10.92 -8.82
CA ALA A 287 16.35 -10.77 -7.38
C ALA A 287 17.64 -11.13 -6.66
N PHE A 288 17.98 -10.36 -5.63
CA PHE A 288 19.15 -10.58 -4.81
C PHE A 288 18.98 -9.90 -3.45
N THR A 289 19.73 -10.37 -2.45
CA THR A 289 19.80 -9.71 -1.14
C THR A 289 21.13 -9.00 -0.96
N VAL A 290 21.11 -7.85 -0.31
CA VAL A 290 22.30 -7.09 0.12
C VAL A 290 22.30 -6.98 1.65
N ALA A 291 23.49 -6.85 2.25
CA ALA A 291 23.57 -6.51 3.67
C ALA A 291 23.14 -5.05 3.87
N ILE A 292 22.40 -4.77 4.94
CA ILE A 292 22.01 -3.42 5.37
C ILE A 292 23.10 -2.83 6.26
#